data_AF-A0A5M6D8G5-F1
#
_entry.id   AF-A0A5M6D8G5-F1
#
_cell.length_a   1.000
_cell.length_b   1.000
_cell.length_c   1.000
_cell.angle_alpha   90.00
_cell.angle_beta   90.00
_cell.angle_gamma   90.00
#
_symmetry.space_group_name_H-M   'P 1'
#
loop_
_entity.id
_entity.type
_entity.pdbx_description
1 polymer ?
#
loop_
_entity_poly.entity_id
_entity_poly.type
_entity_poly.pdbx_seq_one_letter_code
_entity_poly.pdbx_strand_id
1 'polypeptide(L)'
;MNSDRRSSSGPISVRGPMHSVAMCPICQAGLCGIRICTGDDPLVPAPRGGFLLCDECEAIWMSPDVTTAHHYPSSESPECPICHGDLWGNSVWADNQQIQSLGWSQAVNPDLDQTATGS
;
A
#
# COMPACT_ATOMS: atom_id res chain seq x y z
N MET A 1 -11.89 -4.42 -42.66
CA MET A 1 -10.96 -3.31 -42.37
C MET A 1 -11.01 -3.02 -40.88
N ASN A 2 -9.83 -2.99 -40.26
CA ASN A 2 -9.58 -2.64 -38.87
C ASN A 2 -9.68 -1.12 -38.63
N SER A 3 -9.59 -0.74 -37.35
CA SER A 3 -9.39 0.60 -36.76
C SER A 3 -10.71 1.20 -36.23
N ASP A 4 -10.86 1.51 -34.94
CA ASP A 4 -9.95 2.33 -34.13
C ASP A 4 -9.76 1.84 -32.69
N ARG A 5 -8.49 1.72 -32.30
CA ARG A 5 -8.04 1.73 -30.91
C ARG A 5 -8.08 3.17 -30.40
N ARG A 6 -8.90 3.48 -29.39
CA ARG A 6 -8.65 4.64 -28.54
C ARG A 6 -7.74 4.20 -27.40
N SER A 7 -6.44 4.44 -27.58
CA SER A 7 -5.50 4.57 -26.48
C SER A 7 -5.86 5.84 -25.71
N SER A 8 -6.47 5.66 -24.55
CA SER A 8 -6.68 6.72 -23.56
C SER A 8 -5.51 6.66 -22.59
N SER A 9 -4.55 7.58 -22.76
CA SER A 9 -3.48 7.84 -21.81
C SER A 9 -4.09 8.45 -20.53
N GLY A 10 -4.40 7.61 -19.54
CA GLY A 10 -4.65 8.04 -18.17
C GLY A 10 -3.33 8.26 -17.41
N PRO A 11 -3.32 9.05 -16.32
CA PRO A 11 -2.15 9.14 -15.45
C PRO A 11 -1.78 7.74 -14.96
N ILE A 12 -0.48 7.43 -14.88
CA ILE A 12 0.06 6.12 -14.50
C ILE A 12 -0.54 5.75 -13.14
N SER A 13 -1.57 4.90 -13.18
CA SER A 13 -2.08 4.23 -12.00
C SER A 13 -1.04 3.16 -11.68
N VAL A 14 -0.06 3.51 -10.85
CA VAL A 14 0.91 2.54 -10.31
C VAL A 14 0.06 1.59 -9.45
N ARG A 15 -0.29 0.42 -10.01
CA ARG A 15 -1.28 -0.50 -9.42
C ARG A 15 -0.80 -1.21 -8.15
N GLY A 16 0.43 -0.96 -7.70
CA GLY A 16 1.04 -1.62 -6.55
C GLY A 16 1.99 -0.68 -5.79
N PRO A 17 2.61 -1.17 -4.71
CA PRO A 17 3.44 -0.37 -3.84
C PRO A 17 4.76 0.05 -4.51
N MET A 18 5.16 1.30 -4.27
CA MET A 18 6.49 1.78 -4.67
C MET A 18 7.59 1.24 -3.75
N HIS A 19 7.29 1.13 -2.45
CA HIS A 19 8.21 0.67 -1.42
C HIS A 19 7.62 -0.52 -0.66
N SER A 20 8.41 -1.59 -0.56
CA SER A 20 7.96 -2.87 -0.01
C SER A 20 8.93 -3.41 1.03
N VAL A 21 8.40 -4.09 2.05
CA VAL A 21 9.21 -4.71 3.12
C VAL A 21 9.65 -6.12 2.72
N ALA A 22 8.78 -6.88 2.06
CA ALA A 22 9.04 -8.26 1.69
C ALA A 22 8.13 -8.73 0.55
N MET A 23 8.48 -9.87 -0.03
CA MET A 23 7.53 -10.71 -0.74
C MET A 23 6.55 -11.31 0.27
N CYS A 24 5.27 -11.39 -0.07
CA CYS A 24 4.24 -11.87 0.84
C CYS A 24 4.49 -13.32 1.26
N PRO A 25 4.63 -13.62 2.57
CA PRO A 25 4.87 -14.98 3.03
C PRO A 25 3.65 -15.89 2.93
N ILE A 26 2.45 -15.32 2.68
CA ILE A 26 1.20 -16.06 2.61
C ILE A 26 0.91 -16.53 1.18
N CYS A 27 0.88 -15.61 0.22
CA CYS A 27 0.56 -15.93 -1.18
C CYS A 27 1.79 -16.18 -2.04
N GLN A 28 2.99 -15.80 -1.57
CA GLN A 28 4.28 -15.97 -2.28
C GLN A 28 4.34 -15.28 -3.66
N ALA A 29 3.42 -14.35 -3.93
CA ALA A 29 3.30 -13.67 -5.23
C ALA A 29 3.30 -12.14 -5.10
N GLY A 30 2.55 -11.60 -4.13
CA GLY A 30 2.39 -10.16 -3.94
C GLY A 30 3.49 -9.52 -3.11
N LEU A 31 3.63 -8.21 -3.24
CA LEU A 31 4.54 -7.37 -2.48
C LEU A 31 3.83 -6.80 -1.23
N CYS A 32 4.48 -6.93 -0.07
CA CYS A 32 4.03 -6.32 1.17
C CYS A 32 4.49 -4.86 1.22
N GLY A 33 3.67 -4.00 0.63
CA GLY A 33 3.89 -2.56 0.55
C GLY A 33 3.44 -1.81 1.80
N ILE A 34 4.01 -0.62 2.02
CA ILE A 34 3.61 0.24 3.14
C ILE A 34 2.46 1.13 2.69
N ARG A 35 1.33 1.10 3.40
CA ARG A 35 0.25 2.09 3.30
C ARG A 35 0.26 3.00 4.51
N ILE A 36 -0.05 4.27 4.29
CA ILE A 36 -0.23 5.25 5.36
C ILE A 36 -1.70 5.66 5.44
N CYS A 37 -2.24 5.71 6.65
CA CYS A 37 -3.57 6.26 6.87
C CYS A 37 -3.56 7.77 6.62
N THR A 38 -4.49 8.26 5.79
CA THR A 38 -4.69 9.69 5.53
C THR A 38 -5.76 10.29 6.42
N GLY A 39 -6.62 9.45 7.00
CA GLY A 39 -7.76 9.83 7.85
C GLY A 39 -8.88 10.54 7.09
N ASP A 40 -10.04 10.63 7.76
CA ASP A 40 -11.23 11.34 7.27
C ASP A 40 -11.41 12.73 7.91
N ASP A 41 -10.61 13.08 8.91
CA ASP A 41 -10.82 14.29 9.70
C ASP A 41 -9.84 15.41 9.31
N PRO A 42 -10.29 16.46 8.60
CA PRO A 42 -9.44 17.61 8.27
C PRO A 42 -9.10 18.49 9.48
N LEU A 43 -9.75 18.29 10.63
CA LEU A 43 -9.57 19.04 11.87
C LEU A 43 -8.72 18.31 12.90
N VAL A 44 -8.63 17.00 12.81
CA VAL A 44 -7.79 16.15 13.68
C VAL A 44 -6.75 15.47 12.81
N PRO A 45 -5.45 15.79 12.96
CA PRO A 45 -4.42 15.03 12.27
C PRO A 45 -4.61 13.56 12.63
N ALA A 46 -4.93 12.72 11.64
CA ALA A 46 -5.02 11.29 11.86
C ALA A 46 -3.72 10.84 12.54
N PRO A 47 -3.79 9.89 13.51
CA PRO A 47 -2.57 9.30 14.02
C PRO A 47 -1.77 8.80 12.81
N ARG A 48 -0.58 9.36 12.59
CA ARG A 48 0.29 9.02 11.47
C ARG A 48 0.78 7.60 11.68
N GLY A 49 -0.05 6.64 11.32
CA GLY A 49 0.25 5.22 11.36
C GLY A 49 0.41 4.68 9.96
N GLY A 50 1.34 3.73 9.82
CA GLY A 50 1.46 2.90 8.65
C GLY A 50 1.03 1.48 8.97
N PHE A 51 0.71 0.74 7.92
CA PHE A 51 0.53 -0.71 7.96
C PHE A 51 1.09 -1.30 6.67
N LEU A 52 1.47 -2.58 6.71
CA LEU A 52 1.79 -3.30 5.49
C LEU A 52 0.50 -3.86 4.90
N LEU A 53 0.38 -3.81 3.58
CA LEU A 53 -0.67 -4.48 2.82
C LEU A 53 -0.03 -5.27 1.68
N CYS A 54 -0.39 -6.55 1.55
CA CYS A 54 -0.08 -7.31 0.34
C CYS A 54 -0.98 -6.86 -0.82
N ASP A 55 -0.40 -6.51 -1.96
CA ASP A 55 -1.13 -6.06 -3.15
C ASP A 55 -1.90 -7.16 -3.89
N GLU A 56 -1.61 -8.44 -3.61
CA GLU A 56 -2.29 -9.57 -4.24
C GLU A 56 -3.35 -10.23 -3.34
N CYS A 57 -3.03 -10.48 -2.06
CA CYS A 57 -3.93 -11.21 -1.14
C CYS A 57 -4.51 -10.35 -0.02
N GLU A 58 -4.21 -9.06 0.02
CA GLU A 58 -4.78 -8.09 0.96
C GLU A 58 -4.52 -8.38 2.45
N ALA A 59 -3.54 -9.23 2.76
CA ALA A 59 -3.12 -9.45 4.14
C ALA A 59 -2.48 -8.17 4.72
N ILE A 60 -2.83 -7.85 5.98
CA ILE A 60 -2.43 -6.64 6.68
C ILE A 60 -1.56 -6.97 7.90
N TRP A 61 -0.45 -6.22 8.06
CA TRP A 61 0.39 -6.22 9.26
C TRP A 61 0.50 -4.81 9.86
N MET A 62 0.41 -4.70 11.19
CA MET A 62 0.43 -3.41 11.90
C MET A 62 1.84 -2.92 12.27
N SER A 63 2.87 -3.66 11.89
CA SER A 63 4.28 -3.33 12.07
C SER A 63 5.03 -3.58 10.77
N PRO A 64 6.23 -3.02 10.57
CA PRO A 64 7.02 -3.24 9.36
C PRO A 64 7.75 -4.60 9.40
N ASP A 65 7.02 -5.66 9.74
CA ASP A 65 7.53 -7.02 9.91
C ASP A 65 6.43 -8.03 9.54
N VAL A 66 6.62 -8.70 8.41
CA VAL A 66 5.67 -9.68 7.85
C VAL A 66 5.67 -11.02 8.61
N THR A 67 6.53 -11.20 9.60
CA THR A 67 6.54 -12.39 10.46
C THR A 67 5.57 -12.28 11.64
N THR A 68 5.03 -11.08 11.88
CA THR A 68 4.05 -10.82 12.93
C THR A 68 2.64 -11.28 12.55
N ALA A 69 1.71 -11.21 13.51
CA ALA A 69 0.32 -11.55 13.26
C ALA A 69 -0.30 -10.64 12.17
N HIS A 70 -0.98 -11.27 11.21
CA HIS A 70 -1.71 -10.58 10.16
C HIS A 70 -3.21 -10.74 10.34
N HIS A 71 -3.97 -9.90 9.65
CA HIS A 71 -5.40 -10.03 9.48
C HIS A 71 -5.78 -9.68 8.04
N TYR A 72 -7.02 -9.98 7.68
CA TYR A 72 -7.60 -9.58 6.41
C TYR A 72 -8.67 -8.52 6.65
N PRO A 73 -8.80 -7.53 5.75
CA PRO A 73 -9.95 -6.64 5.78
C PRO A 73 -11.24 -7.43 5.50
N SER A 74 -12.39 -6.87 5.89
CA SER A 74 -13.68 -7.42 5.48
C SER A 74 -13.83 -7.33 3.96
N SER A 75 -14.26 -8.42 3.33
CA SER A 75 -14.49 -8.46 1.88
C SER A 75 -15.69 -7.61 1.43
N GLU A 76 -16.63 -7.31 2.34
CA GLU A 76 -17.82 -6.50 2.05
C GLU A 76 -17.59 -5.01 2.33
N SER A 77 -16.77 -4.70 3.34
CA SER A 77 -16.51 -3.34 3.81
C SER A 77 -15.06 -3.23 4.30
N PRO A 78 -14.07 -3.15 3.40
CA PRO A 78 -12.67 -3.10 3.78
C PRO A 78 -12.36 -1.77 4.48
N GLU A 79 -11.93 -1.85 5.73
CA GLU A 79 -11.64 -0.68 6.56
C GLU A 79 -10.13 -0.47 6.74
N CYS A 80 -9.70 0.78 6.82
CA CYS A 80 -8.36 1.15 7.24
C CYS A 80 -8.18 0.73 8.71
N PRO A 81 -7.17 -0.08 9.06
CA PRO A 81 -6.99 -0.61 10.41
C PRO A 81 -6.57 0.44 11.45
N ILE A 82 -6.37 1.70 11.03
CA ILE A 82 -5.96 2.81 11.89
C ILE A 82 -7.15 3.73 12.19
N CYS A 83 -7.89 4.17 11.17
CA CYS A 83 -8.99 5.12 11.33
C CYS A 83 -10.38 4.51 11.20
N HIS A 84 -10.49 3.23 10.80
CA HIS A 84 -11.75 2.55 10.50
C HIS A 84 -12.60 3.16 9.36
N GLY A 85 -12.05 4.13 8.61
CA GLY A 85 -12.64 4.61 7.36
C GLY A 85 -12.37 3.65 6.19
N ASP A 86 -12.84 3.99 4.98
CA ASP A 86 -12.63 3.17 3.77
C ASP A 86 -11.14 2.88 3.53
N LEU A 87 -10.77 1.60 3.38
CA LEU A 87 -9.37 1.19 3.24
C LEU A 87 -8.69 1.87 2.05
N TRP A 88 -9.38 2.00 0.93
CA TRP A 88 -8.79 2.44 -0.34
C TRP A 88 -8.80 3.96 -0.49
N GLY A 89 -9.80 4.63 0.07
CA GLY A 89 -9.94 6.08 0.09
C GLY A 89 -9.14 6.76 1.21
N ASN A 90 -9.00 6.10 2.37
CA ASN A 90 -8.39 6.69 3.57
C ASN A 90 -7.03 6.11 3.93
N SER A 91 -6.42 5.42 2.96
CA SER A 91 -5.00 5.14 2.99
C SER A 91 -4.41 5.22 1.59
N VAL A 92 -3.11 5.49 1.51
CA VAL A 92 -2.39 5.54 0.23
C VAL A 92 -1.08 4.75 0.35
N TRP A 93 -0.54 4.28 -0.77
CA TRP A 93 0.83 3.75 -0.79
C TRP A 93 1.79 4.85 -0.34
N ALA A 94 2.66 4.52 0.61
CA ALA A 94 3.54 5.49 1.22
C ALA A 94 4.70 5.86 0.29
N ASP A 95 5.04 7.14 0.24
CA ASP A 95 6.29 7.63 -0.35
C ASP A 95 7.46 7.59 0.66
N ASN A 96 8.67 7.88 0.20
CA ASN A 96 9.87 7.91 1.04
C ASN A 96 9.76 8.86 2.24
N GLN A 97 9.12 10.03 2.09
CA GLN A 97 8.99 11.01 3.17
C GLN A 97 8.05 10.48 4.25
N GLN A 98 6.96 9.84 3.85
CA GLN A 98 6.00 9.21 4.74
C GLN A 98 6.65 8.03 5.47
N ILE A 99 7.38 7.16 4.77
CA ILE A 99 8.13 6.04 5.37
C ILE A 99 9.15 6.54 6.39
N GLN A 100 9.89 7.60 6.07
CA GLN A 100 10.83 8.22 7.00
C GLN A 100 10.12 8.76 8.25
N SER A 101 8.96 9.39 8.08
CA SER A 101 8.17 9.90 9.21
C SER A 101 7.61 8.80 10.13
N LEU A 102 7.39 7.60 9.59
CA LEU A 102 7.03 6.40 10.37
C LEU A 102 8.24 5.78 11.09
N GLY A 103 9.46 6.16 10.74
CA GLY A 103 10.69 5.50 11.21
C GLY A 103 10.90 4.12 10.61
N TRP A 104 10.26 3.80 9.48
CA TRP A 104 10.26 2.47 8.86
C TRP A 104 11.28 2.32 7.73
N SER A 105 12.12 3.34 7.48
CA SER A 105 13.08 3.33 6.38
C SER A 105 14.04 2.14 6.40
N GLN A 106 14.39 1.60 7.57
CA GLN A 106 15.28 0.44 7.70
C GLN A 106 14.60 -0.90 7.43
N ALA A 107 13.27 -0.93 7.36
CA ALA A 107 12.51 -2.14 7.07
C ALA A 107 12.17 -2.29 5.57
N VAL A 108 12.28 -1.21 4.79
CA VAL A 108 12.10 -1.27 3.33
C VAL A 108 13.21 -2.11 2.72
N ASN A 109 12.83 -3.04 1.85
CA ASN A 109 13.77 -3.79 1.02
C ASN A 109 13.90 -3.10 -0.34
N PRO A 110 15.02 -2.39 -0.60
CA PRO A 110 15.20 -1.63 -1.83
C PRO A 110 15.28 -2.51 -3.09
N ASP A 111 15.57 -3.81 -2.95
CA ASP A 111 15.57 -4.74 -4.09
C ASP A 111 14.16 -5.03 -4.61
N LEU A 112 13.13 -4.72 -3.81
CA LEU A 112 11.71 -4.89 -4.16
C LEU A 112 11.05 -3.58 -4.59
N ASP A 113 11.78 -2.46 -4.55
CA ASP A 113 11.23 -1.16 -4.93
C ASP A 113 10.96 -1.14 -6.43
N GLN A 114 9.77 -0.67 -6.79
CA GLN A 114 9.43 -0.48 -8.20
C GLN A 114 10.14 0.76 -8.70
N THR A 115 11.18 0.58 -9.53
CA THR A 115 11.68 1.69 -10.34
C THR A 115 10.56 2.11 -11.28
N ALA A 116 10.30 3.42 -11.38
CA ALA A 116 9.41 3.98 -12.39
C ALA A 116 10.01 3.76 -13.79
N THR A 117 10.00 2.53 -14.26
CA THR A 117 10.48 2.13 -15.58
C THR A 117 9.27 2.12 -16.50
N GLY A 118 8.96 3.28 -17.04
CA GLY A 118 8.19 3.36 -18.28
C GLY A 118 8.97 2.62 -19.37
N SER A 119 8.37 1.55 -19.90
CA SER A 119 8.75 0.93 -21.17
C SER A 119 7.61 1.09 -22.15
#